data_AF-A0A034WDX4-F1
#
_entry.id   AF-A0A034WDX4-F1
#
_cell.length_a   1.000
_cell.length_b   1.000
_cell.length_c   1.000
_cell.angle_alpha   90.00
_cell.angle_beta   90.00
_cell.angle_gamma   90.00
#
_symmetry.space_group_name_H-M   'P 1'
#
loop_
_entity.id
_entity.type
_entity.pdbx_description
1 polymer ?
#
loop_
_entity_poly.entity_id
_entity_poly.type
_entity_poly.pdbx_seq_one_letter_code
_entity_poly.pdbx_strand_id
1 'polypeptide(L)'
;MCEVETITKIAKTLGVPAGEVKLNSEKIITRTNNNNTVSGFATILNVLAQESKSEIARNSTATREIAADVYQWIEFAVLYVAPGSKDKHISHQLLRDFNKLFATKSYLVGYFITLADLAIFYAIYNLVKSLSPVEKENYLNLSRWFDHLQQRPEIRQGGQVLNFTTIYLHGWAKGTHV
;
A
#
# COMPACT_ATOMS: atom_id res chain seq x y z
N MET A 1 2.96 6.29 -9.22
CA MET A 1 2.62 6.77 -7.86
C MET A 1 2.65 8.28 -7.86
N CYS A 2 1.54 8.92 -7.50
CA CYS A 2 1.54 10.31 -7.08
C CYS A 2 1.65 10.28 -5.55
N GLU A 3 2.80 10.64 -4.99
CA GLU A 3 3.05 10.54 -3.54
C GLU A 3 2.00 11.29 -2.71
N VAL A 4 1.50 12.42 -3.25
CA VAL A 4 0.39 13.20 -2.69
C VAL A 4 -0.87 12.34 -2.55
N GLU A 5 -1.31 11.70 -3.64
CA GLU A 5 -2.51 10.86 -3.65
C GLU A 5 -2.37 9.69 -2.67
N THR A 6 -1.19 9.07 -2.61
CA THR A 6 -0.93 7.98 -1.66
C THR A 6 -1.07 8.45 -0.21
N ILE A 7 -0.49 9.59 0.17
CA ILE A 7 -0.62 10.12 1.52
C ILE A 7 -2.09 10.39 1.85
N THR A 8 -2.85 10.99 0.92
CA THR A 8 -4.28 11.23 1.14
C THR A 8 -5.06 9.94 1.36
N LYS A 9 -4.77 8.89 0.57
CA LYS A 9 -5.39 7.57 0.76
C LYS A 9 -4.98 6.95 2.09
N ILE A 10 -3.70 7.00 2.48
CA ILE A 10 -3.26 6.47 3.77
C ILE A 10 -3.92 7.22 4.92
N ALA A 11 -3.94 8.55 4.92
CA ALA A 11 -4.62 9.35 5.94
C ALA A 11 -6.10 8.96 6.10
N LYS A 12 -6.82 8.79 4.98
CA LYS A 12 -8.21 8.32 4.98
C LYS A 12 -8.35 6.89 5.52
N THR A 13 -7.42 5.99 5.17
CA THR A 13 -7.38 4.61 5.71
C THR A 13 -7.23 4.63 7.23
N LEU A 14 -6.41 5.54 7.74
CA LEU A 14 -6.16 5.72 9.18
C LEU A 14 -7.27 6.52 9.90
N GLY A 15 -8.29 7.01 9.19
CA GLY A 15 -9.38 7.78 9.76
C GLY A 15 -8.98 9.16 10.30
N VAL A 16 -7.90 9.75 9.76
CA VAL A 16 -7.40 11.08 10.15
C VAL A 16 -7.49 12.07 8.99
N PRO A 17 -7.64 13.38 9.25
CA PRO A 17 -7.65 14.38 8.19
C PRO A 17 -6.30 14.42 7.47
N ALA A 18 -6.31 14.35 6.14
CA ALA A 18 -5.09 14.42 5.35
C ALA A 18 -4.37 15.78 5.47
N GLY A 19 -5.12 16.86 5.72
CA GLY A 19 -4.59 18.23 5.65
C GLY A 19 -4.28 18.66 4.22
N GLU A 20 -3.55 19.76 4.07
CA GLU A 20 -3.02 20.19 2.77
C GLU A 20 -1.73 19.43 2.48
N VAL A 21 -1.70 18.67 1.38
CA VAL A 21 -0.52 17.89 0.97
C VAL A 21 -0.05 18.38 -0.39
N LYS A 22 1.18 18.89 -0.47
CA LYS A 22 1.77 19.46 -1.69
C LYS A 22 3.28 19.25 -1.75
N LEU A 23 3.85 19.41 -2.94
CA LEU A 23 5.31 19.48 -3.09
C LEU A 23 5.77 20.90 -2.75
N ASN A 24 6.84 21.01 -1.96
CA ASN A 24 7.49 22.29 -1.67
C ASN A 24 8.40 22.74 -2.85
N SER A 25 9.12 23.85 -2.68
CA SER A 25 10.06 24.40 -3.67
C SER A 25 11.18 23.43 -4.07
N GLU A 26 11.55 22.51 -3.17
CA GLU A 26 12.59 21.50 -3.36
C GLU A 26 12.03 20.19 -3.93
N LYS A 27 10.74 20.16 -4.30
CA LYS A 27 10.02 18.96 -4.74
C LYS A 27 9.94 17.86 -3.68
N ILE A 28 10.03 18.23 -2.41
CA ILE A 28 9.79 17.34 -1.28
C ILE A 28 8.32 17.42 -0.91
N ILE A 29 7.71 16.28 -0.64
CA ILE A 29 6.33 16.19 -0.18
C ILE A 29 6.19 16.79 1.22
N THR A 30 5.22 17.70 1.37
CA THR A 30 4.96 18.45 2.60
C THR A 30 3.47 18.41 2.92
N ARG A 31 3.16 18.10 4.18
CA ARG A 31 1.81 18.16 4.75
C ARG A 31 1.72 19.33 5.72
N THR A 32 0.65 20.12 5.61
CA THR A 32 0.28 21.15 6.59
C THR A 32 -1.08 20.82 7.19
N ASN A 33 -1.14 20.74 8.52
CA ASN A 33 -2.38 20.52 9.28
C ASN A 33 -2.33 21.33 10.58
N ASN A 34 -3.35 22.15 10.85
CA ASN A 34 -3.45 22.98 12.06
C ASN A 34 -2.16 23.75 12.42
N ASN A 35 -1.57 24.45 11.45
CA ASN A 35 -0.29 25.17 11.54
C ASN A 35 0.97 24.32 11.77
N ASN A 36 0.84 22.99 11.91
CA ASN A 36 1.99 22.09 11.91
C ASN A 36 2.34 21.71 10.46
N THR A 37 3.59 21.94 10.06
CA THR A 37 4.08 21.62 8.72
C THR A 37 5.19 20.58 8.82
N VAL A 38 4.99 19.45 8.15
CA VAL A 38 5.89 18.29 8.19
C VAL A 38 6.24 17.89 6.76
N SER A 39 7.52 17.66 6.51
CA SER A 39 8.04 17.30 5.18
C SER A 39 8.66 15.90 5.19
N GLY A 40 8.60 15.24 4.03
CA GLY A 40 9.08 13.88 3.82
C GLY A 40 7.99 12.83 4.00
N PHE A 41 7.94 11.87 3.07
CA PHE A 41 6.90 10.85 3.02
C PHE A 41 6.83 10.02 4.32
N ALA A 42 7.99 9.52 4.79
CA ALA A 42 8.06 8.71 5.99
C ALA A 42 7.67 9.50 7.26
N THR A 43 8.14 10.74 7.37
CA THR A 43 7.79 11.64 8.49
C THR A 43 6.28 11.91 8.53
N ILE A 44 5.67 12.18 7.37
CA ILE A 44 4.23 12.42 7.28
C ILE A 44 3.45 11.18 7.71
N LEU A 45 3.83 9.98 7.25
CA LEU A 45 3.18 8.73 7.64
C LEU A 45 3.29 8.47 9.15
N ASN A 46 4.45 8.73 9.75
CA ASN A 46 4.65 8.60 11.20
C ASN A 46 3.73 9.55 11.99
N VAL A 47 3.61 10.81 11.56
CA VAL A 47 2.72 11.78 12.19
C VAL A 47 1.25 11.36 12.04
N LEU A 48 0.85 10.88 10.87
CA LEU A 48 -0.50 10.35 10.66
C LEU A 48 -0.80 9.14 11.55
N ALA A 49 0.17 8.26 11.79
CA ALA A 49 0.01 7.14 12.72
C ALA A 49 -0.18 7.62 14.16
N GLN A 50 0.58 8.63 14.60
CA GLN A 50 0.44 9.20 15.94
C GLN A 50 -0.91 9.91 16.14
N GLU A 51 -1.45 10.54 15.10
CA GLU A 51 -2.77 11.18 15.12
C GLU A 51 -3.94 10.16 15.08
N SER A 52 -3.69 8.93 14.64
CA SER A 52 -4.71 7.92 14.38
C SER A 52 -4.96 6.98 15.57
N LYS A 53 -6.22 6.59 15.76
CA LYS A 53 -6.63 5.52 16.68
C LYS A 53 -6.90 4.18 15.99
N SER A 54 -6.65 4.11 14.68
CA SER A 54 -6.88 2.90 13.88
C SER A 54 -5.99 1.75 14.34
N GLU A 55 -6.45 0.52 14.11
CA GLU A 55 -5.66 -0.67 14.42
C GLU A 55 -4.33 -0.69 13.63
N ILE A 56 -4.36 -0.29 12.35
CA ILE A 56 -3.16 -0.22 11.50
C ILE A 56 -2.11 0.73 12.09
N ALA A 57 -2.51 1.90 12.57
CA ALA A 57 -1.60 2.85 13.22
C ALA A 57 -0.99 2.26 14.49
N ARG A 58 -1.84 1.69 15.36
CA ARG A 58 -1.39 1.05 16.62
C ARG A 58 -0.43 -0.10 16.36
N ASN A 59 -0.72 -0.93 15.35
CA ASN A 59 0.14 -2.05 14.95
C ASN A 59 1.49 -1.55 14.42
N SER A 60 1.50 -0.42 13.70
CA SER A 60 2.72 0.16 13.13
C SER A 60 3.69 0.71 14.18
N THR A 61 3.20 1.04 15.38
CA THR A 61 4.00 1.60 16.48
C THR A 61 3.93 0.75 17.74
N ALA A 62 3.60 -0.55 17.62
CA ALA A 62 3.36 -1.41 18.76
C ALA A 62 4.60 -1.61 19.65
N THR A 63 5.77 -1.78 19.03
CA THR A 63 7.08 -1.81 19.71
C THR A 63 8.10 -0.97 18.93
N ARG A 64 9.27 -0.71 19.52
CA ARG A 64 10.33 0.05 18.85
C ARG A 64 10.90 -0.69 17.64
N GLU A 65 11.01 -2.01 17.76
CA GLU A 65 11.48 -2.90 16.70
C GLU A 65 10.51 -2.89 15.51
N ILE A 66 9.20 -3.02 15.78
CA ILE A 66 8.17 -2.95 14.74
C ILE A 66 8.18 -1.57 14.07
N ALA A 67 8.27 -0.49 14.86
CA ALA A 67 8.31 0.86 14.32
C ALA A 67 9.52 1.10 13.40
N ALA A 68 10.69 0.56 13.76
CA ALA A 68 11.89 0.64 12.95
C ALA A 68 11.75 -0.15 11.63
N ASP A 69 11.24 -1.39 11.70
CA ASP A 69 10.99 -2.21 10.51
C ASP A 69 9.98 -1.54 9.56
N VAL A 70 8.90 -1.00 10.11
CA VAL A 70 7.88 -0.26 9.33
C VAL A 70 8.51 0.95 8.65
N TYR A 71 9.33 1.72 9.38
CA TYR A 71 10.02 2.86 8.83
C TYR A 71 10.94 2.48 7.67
N GLN A 72 11.73 1.41 7.83
CA GLN A 72 12.60 0.88 6.78
C GLN A 72 11.80 0.48 5.53
N TRP A 73 10.64 -0.18 5.68
CA TRP A 73 9.79 -0.54 4.54
C TRP A 73 9.20 0.69 3.84
N ILE A 74 8.86 1.75 4.59
CA ILE A 74 8.35 2.99 4.00
C ILE A 74 9.46 3.68 3.18
N GLU A 75 10.69 3.75 3.69
CA GLU A 75 11.82 4.29 2.93
C GLU A 75 12.10 3.44 1.68
N PHE A 76 12.11 2.11 1.82
CA PHE A 76 12.27 1.20 0.70
C PHE A 76 11.18 1.40 -0.37
N ALA A 77 9.93 1.62 0.06
CA ALA A 77 8.81 1.87 -0.83
C ALA A 77 9.04 3.11 -1.70
N VAL A 78 9.49 4.21 -1.11
CA VAL A 78 9.69 5.49 -1.81
C VAL A 78 10.94 5.44 -2.70
N LEU A 79 12.06 4.94 -2.17
CA LEU A 79 13.35 5.00 -2.85
C LEU A 79 13.50 3.98 -3.98
N TYR A 80 12.88 2.80 -3.84
CA TYR A 80 13.11 1.68 -4.77
C TYR A 80 11.83 1.18 -5.42
N VAL A 81 10.77 0.95 -4.65
CA VAL A 81 9.56 0.29 -5.17
C VAL A 81 8.74 1.22 -6.07
N ALA A 82 8.51 2.46 -5.64
CA ALA A 82 7.75 3.46 -6.39
C ALA A 82 8.40 3.86 -7.73
N PRO A 83 9.73 4.06 -7.83
CA PRO A 83 10.38 4.24 -9.13
C PRO A 83 10.50 2.92 -9.89
N GLY A 84 10.90 1.83 -9.24
CA GLY A 84 11.09 0.53 -9.87
C GLY A 84 9.80 -0.08 -10.42
N SER A 85 8.63 0.24 -9.88
CA SER A 85 7.34 -0.21 -10.41
C SER A 85 6.97 0.41 -11.75
N LYS A 86 7.65 1.49 -12.15
CA LYS A 86 7.48 2.16 -13.45
C LYS A 86 8.51 1.70 -14.48
N ASP A 87 9.60 1.09 -14.04
CA ASP A 87 10.65 0.58 -14.91
C ASP A 87 10.34 -0.86 -15.33
N LYS A 88 10.34 -1.14 -16.64
CA LYS A 88 9.93 -2.43 -17.19
C LYS A 88 10.78 -3.61 -16.73
N HIS A 89 12.09 -3.41 -16.54
CA HIS A 89 12.99 -4.50 -16.15
C HIS A 89 12.95 -4.72 -14.64
N ILE A 90 12.98 -3.63 -13.88
CA ILE A 90 12.95 -3.68 -12.41
C ILE A 90 11.59 -4.16 -11.92
N SER A 91 10.48 -3.79 -12.59
CA SER A 91 9.14 -4.19 -12.17
C SER A 91 8.95 -5.70 -12.15
N HIS A 92 9.47 -6.44 -13.14
CA HIS A 92 9.39 -7.90 -13.13
C HIS A 92 10.18 -8.53 -11.99
N GLN A 93 11.35 -7.97 -11.69
CA GLN A 93 12.17 -8.43 -10.56
C GLN A 93 11.48 -8.14 -9.23
N LEU A 94 10.92 -6.93 -9.04
CA LEU A 94 10.14 -6.56 -7.85
C LEU A 94 8.96 -7.52 -7.63
N LEU A 95 8.20 -7.85 -8.68
CA LEU A 95 7.08 -8.81 -8.57
C LEU A 95 7.55 -10.20 -8.12
N ARG A 96 8.69 -10.67 -8.65
CA ARG A 96 9.28 -11.97 -8.26
C ARG A 96 9.75 -11.95 -6.81
N ASP A 97 10.42 -10.89 -6.39
CA ASP A 97 10.95 -10.75 -5.03
C ASP A 97 9.83 -10.64 -4.00
N PHE A 98 8.79 -9.84 -4.26
CA PHE A 98 7.61 -9.79 -3.40
C PHE A 98 6.87 -11.13 -3.37
N ASN A 99 6.73 -11.82 -4.50
CA ASN A 99 6.10 -13.14 -4.50
C ASN A 99 6.89 -14.17 -3.66
N LYS A 100 8.22 -14.11 -3.69
CA LYS A 100 9.07 -14.94 -2.83
C LYS A 100 8.95 -14.55 -1.36
N LEU A 101 8.91 -13.26 -1.05
CA LEU A 101 8.74 -12.74 0.30
C LEU A 101 7.41 -13.19 0.92
N PHE A 102 6.30 -13.02 0.19
CA PHE A 102 4.96 -13.37 0.67
C PHE A 102 4.67 -14.87 0.68
N ALA A 103 5.62 -15.71 0.23
CA ALA A 103 5.53 -17.16 0.39
C ALA A 103 5.59 -17.59 1.86
N THR A 104 6.32 -16.84 2.69
CA THR A 104 6.48 -17.14 4.13
C THR A 104 5.86 -16.07 5.04
N LYS A 105 5.37 -14.97 4.46
CA LYS A 105 4.83 -13.82 5.20
C LYS A 105 3.38 -13.52 4.82
N SER A 106 2.55 -13.29 5.82
CA SER A 106 1.18 -12.78 5.62
C SER A 106 1.14 -11.26 5.47
N TYR A 107 2.08 -10.55 6.09
CA TYR A 107 2.24 -9.09 6.06
C TYR A 107 3.74 -8.75 6.08
N LEU A 108 4.11 -7.52 5.74
CA LEU A 108 5.53 -7.14 5.68
C LEU A 108 6.22 -7.18 7.06
N VAL A 109 5.53 -6.63 8.07
CA VAL A 109 6.04 -6.51 9.45
C VAL A 109 5.09 -7.20 10.43
N GLY A 110 5.64 -8.11 11.24
CA GLY A 110 4.87 -8.85 12.24
C GLY A 110 3.78 -9.74 11.63
N TYR A 111 2.62 -9.76 12.30
CA TYR A 111 1.47 -10.62 11.98
C TYR A 111 0.19 -9.84 11.70
N PHE A 112 0.29 -8.52 11.46
CA PHE A 112 -0.84 -7.63 11.25
C PHE A 112 -0.56 -6.63 10.12
N ILE A 113 -1.60 -5.99 9.59
CA ILE A 113 -1.44 -4.90 8.62
C ILE A 113 -0.81 -3.70 9.32
N THR A 114 0.24 -3.16 8.72
CA THR A 114 0.93 -1.94 9.17
C THR A 114 1.02 -0.91 8.04
N LEU A 115 1.59 0.27 8.34
CA LEU A 115 1.91 1.27 7.33
C LEU A 115 2.87 0.77 6.24
N ALA A 116 3.71 -0.23 6.55
CA ALA A 116 4.57 -0.86 5.55
C ALA A 116 3.73 -1.48 4.43
N ASP A 117 2.68 -2.23 4.79
CA ASP A 117 1.82 -2.87 3.80
C ASP A 117 1.09 -1.83 2.95
N LEU A 118 0.59 -0.76 3.56
CA LEU A 118 -0.07 0.33 2.83
C LEU A 118 0.89 1.04 1.87
N ALA A 119 2.11 1.35 2.32
CA ALA A 119 3.11 2.03 1.49
C ALA A 119 3.46 1.21 0.25
N ILE A 120 3.74 -0.09 0.42
CA ILE A 120 4.04 -1.00 -0.71
C ILE A 120 2.81 -1.22 -1.59
N PHE A 121 1.63 -1.43 -1.00
CA PHE A 121 0.39 -1.68 -1.73
C PHE A 121 0.08 -0.56 -2.72
N TYR A 122 0.10 0.70 -2.24
CA TYR A 122 -0.14 1.84 -3.12
C TYR A 122 1.02 2.10 -4.09
N ALA A 123 2.26 1.76 -3.75
CA ALA A 123 3.41 1.92 -4.64
C ALA A 123 3.35 0.99 -5.86
N ILE A 124 2.85 -0.24 -5.69
CA ILE A 124 2.73 -1.24 -6.76
C ILE A 124 1.33 -1.38 -7.34
N TYR A 125 0.33 -0.64 -6.84
CA TYR A 125 -1.07 -0.79 -7.26
C TYR A 125 -1.25 -0.76 -8.79
N ASN A 126 -0.68 0.25 -9.46
CA ASN A 126 -0.80 0.38 -10.92
C ASN A 126 -0.05 -0.73 -11.67
N LEU A 127 1.08 -1.20 -11.13
CA LEU A 127 1.83 -2.30 -11.71
C LEU A 127 1.00 -3.59 -11.65
N VAL A 128 0.45 -3.94 -10.48
CA VAL A 128 -0.41 -5.12 -10.32
C VAL A 128 -1.69 -5.00 -11.15
N LYS A 129 -2.25 -3.79 -11.27
CA LYS A 129 -3.40 -3.51 -12.14
C LYS A 129 -3.11 -3.76 -13.62
N SER A 130 -1.89 -3.47 -14.08
CA SER A 130 -1.50 -3.70 -15.48
C SER A 130 -1.30 -5.17 -15.85
N LEU A 131 -1.15 -6.06 -14.86
CA LEU A 131 -0.99 -7.49 -15.11
C LEU A 131 -2.30 -8.13 -15.55
N SER A 132 -2.22 -8.97 -16.57
CA SER A 132 -3.29 -9.89 -16.97
C SER A 132 -3.58 -10.90 -15.85
N PRO A 133 -4.77 -11.51 -15.84
CA PRO A 133 -5.09 -12.59 -14.88
C PRO A 133 -4.06 -13.73 -14.91
N VAL A 134 -3.60 -14.13 -16.10
CA VAL A 134 -2.58 -15.19 -16.26
C VAL A 134 -1.23 -14.77 -15.67
N GLU A 135 -0.80 -13.53 -15.87
CA GLU A 135 0.44 -13.04 -15.25
C GLU A 135 0.36 -13.03 -13.72
N LYS A 136 -0.80 -12.68 -13.16
CA LYS A 136 -1.02 -12.69 -11.71
C LYS A 136 -0.92 -14.10 -11.09
N GLU A 137 -1.23 -15.16 -11.84
CA GLU A 137 -1.05 -16.54 -11.38
C GLU A 137 0.43 -16.90 -11.15
N ASN A 138 1.34 -16.32 -11.95
CA ASN A 138 2.78 -16.52 -11.74
C ASN A 138 3.28 -15.89 -10.43
N TYR A 139 2.47 -15.04 -9.80
CA TYR A 139 2.79 -14.32 -8.57
C TYR A 139 1.77 -14.62 -7.47
N LEU A 140 1.39 -15.89 -7.28
CA LEU A 140 0.29 -16.32 -6.40
C LEU A 140 0.35 -15.73 -4.98
N ASN A 141 1.53 -15.69 -4.34
CA ASN A 141 1.66 -15.22 -2.97
C ASN A 141 1.50 -13.70 -2.86
N LEU A 142 2.06 -12.97 -3.83
CA LEU A 142 1.85 -11.53 -3.96
C LEU A 142 0.38 -11.23 -4.27
N SER A 143 -0.23 -11.96 -5.19
CA SER A 143 -1.64 -11.85 -5.56
C SER A 143 -2.55 -12.08 -4.36
N ARG A 144 -2.27 -13.10 -3.52
CA ARG A 144 -2.98 -13.35 -2.26
C ARG A 144 -2.87 -12.17 -1.30
N TRP A 145 -1.66 -11.67 -1.04
CA TRP A 145 -1.45 -10.52 -0.14
C TRP A 145 -2.17 -9.28 -0.67
N PHE A 146 -2.06 -9.01 -1.98
CA PHE A 146 -2.69 -7.85 -2.60
C PHE A 146 -4.22 -7.95 -2.55
N ASP A 147 -4.79 -9.12 -2.89
CA ASP A 147 -6.23 -9.37 -2.83
C ASP A 147 -6.76 -9.16 -1.41
N HIS A 148 -6.07 -9.73 -0.41
CA HIS A 148 -6.42 -9.56 1.01
C HIS A 148 -6.49 -8.08 1.43
N LEU A 149 -5.53 -7.26 1.00
CA LEU A 149 -5.54 -5.82 1.29
C LEU A 149 -6.67 -5.08 0.57
N GLN A 150 -6.90 -5.33 -0.72
CA GLN A 150 -7.96 -4.63 -1.46
C GLN A 150 -9.38 -5.02 -1.01
N GLN A 151 -9.56 -6.13 -0.29
CA GLN A 151 -10.88 -6.47 0.26
C GLN A 151 -11.27 -5.57 1.45
N ARG A 152 -10.32 -4.88 2.08
CA ARG A 152 -10.57 -3.92 3.15
C ARG A 152 -11.18 -2.62 2.59
N PRO A 153 -12.44 -2.26 2.91
CA PRO A 153 -13.09 -1.07 2.37
C PRO A 153 -12.32 0.23 2.67
N GLU A 154 -11.69 0.33 3.83
CA GLU A 154 -10.88 1.47 4.27
C GLU A 154 -9.58 1.64 3.47
N ILE A 155 -9.02 0.55 2.93
CA ILE A 155 -7.85 0.57 2.04
C ILE A 155 -8.29 0.82 0.60
N ARG A 156 -9.32 0.11 0.12
CA ARG A 156 -9.78 0.23 -1.27
C ARG A 156 -10.45 1.58 -1.56
N GLN A 157 -11.19 2.12 -0.59
CA GLN A 157 -11.86 3.42 -0.66
C GLN A 157 -12.77 3.61 -1.88
N GLY A 158 -13.47 2.54 -2.27
CA GLY A 158 -14.34 2.53 -3.45
C GLY A 158 -13.60 2.38 -4.79
N GLY A 159 -12.28 2.19 -4.77
CA GLY A 159 -11.50 1.82 -5.94
C GLY A 159 -11.92 0.49 -6.56
N GLN A 160 -11.51 0.26 -7.81
CA GLN A 160 -11.79 -0.99 -8.52
C GLN A 160 -11.15 -2.18 -7.80
N VAL A 161 -11.93 -3.24 -7.58
CA VAL A 161 -11.43 -4.55 -7.14
C VAL A 161 -10.76 -5.21 -8.34
N LEU A 162 -9.47 -5.49 -8.22
CA LEU A 162 -8.72 -6.18 -9.26
C LEU A 162 -9.08 -7.67 -9.23
N ASN A 163 -9.40 -8.23 -10.40
CA ASN A 163 -9.64 -9.66 -10.52
C ASN A 163 -8.30 -10.41 -10.56
N PHE A 164 -8.19 -11.44 -9.71
CA PHE A 164 -7.08 -12.39 -9.62
C PHE A 164 -7.49 -13.82 -10.04
N THR A 165 -8.76 -14.04 -10.36
CA THR A 165 -9.27 -15.34 -10.83
C THR A 165 -9.10 -15.47 -12.35
N THR A 166 -8.62 -16.63 -12.77
CA THR A 166 -8.58 -17.07 -14.19
C THR A 166 -9.74 -17.99 -14.54
N ILE A 167 -10.55 -18.39 -13.55
CA ILE A 167 -11.77 -19.14 -13.77
C ILE A 167 -12.80 -18.21 -14.43
N TYR A 168 -12.90 -18.33 -15.76
CA TYR A 168 -13.79 -17.54 -16.62
C TYR A 168 -15.27 -17.56 -16.18
N LEU A 169 -15.70 -18.58 -15.44
CA LEU A 169 -17.08 -18.76 -14.99
C LEU A 169 -17.49 -17.86 -13.81
N HIS A 170 -16.55 -17.21 -13.11
CA HIS A 170 -16.87 -16.44 -11.90
C HIS A 170 -17.72 -15.17 -12.20
N GLY A 171 -17.70 -14.67 -13.43
CA GLY A 171 -18.57 -13.56 -13.86
C GLY A 171 -19.99 -13.97 -14.26
N TRP A 172 -20.22 -15.27 -14.50
CA TRP A 172 -21.48 -15.82 -15.01
C TRP A 172 -22.36 -16.40 -13.90
N ALA A 173 -21.77 -16.80 -12.77
CA ALA A 173 -22.49 -17.23 -11.57
C ALA A 173 -22.98 -16.03 -10.72
N LYS A 174 -23.68 -15.07 -11.34
CA LYS A 174 -24.59 -14.23 -10.57
C LYS A 174 -25.85 -15.05 -10.39
N GLY A 175 -25.98 -15.73 -9.25
CA GLY A 175 -27.21 -16.43 -8.90
C GLY A 175 -28.39 -15.49 -9.16
N THR A 176 -29.21 -15.83 -10.14
CA THR A 176 -30.50 -15.17 -10.36
C THR A 176 -31.27 -15.32 -9.06
N HIS A 177 -31.53 -14.19 -8.39
CA HIS A 177 -32.48 -14.12 -7.30
C HIS A 177 -33.79 -14.79 -7.76
N VAL A 178 -34.21 -15.82 -7.03
CA VAL A 178 -35.60 -16.29 -6.93
C VAL A 178 -36.01 -16.00 -5.50
#